data_AF-A0A096MA40-F1
#
_entry.id   AF-A0A096MA40-F1
#
_cell.length_a   1.000
_cell.length_b   1.000
_cell.length_c   1.000
_cell.angle_alpha   90.00
_cell.angle_beta   90.00
_cell.angle_gamma   90.00
#
_symmetry.space_group_name_H-M   'P 1'
#
loop_
_entity.id
_entity.type
_entity.pdbx_description
1 polymer ?
#
loop_
_entity_poly.entity_id
_entity_poly.type
_entity_poly.pdbx_seq_one_letter_code
_entity_poly.pdbx_strand_id
1 'polypeptide(L)'
;TFTTRTQGNWKNLFIYCEANTDHGVFVLYHVHDGVEFPDSQDDQFSGRVQSDKDVLREGRIRLHVSRLRTEDSGLYLCDVKTEDGFNSGRCRLNVTAAADQIQTQIPTLTPEPERGRWIIIIIFMTLGLIAALMVLIIILIIWFRNNRPKKYIKNIIIQVSQLRHCAAHI
;
A
#
# COMPACT_ATOMS: atom_id res chain seq x y z
N THR A 1 33.96 3.83 -1.72
CA THR A 1 33.14 3.06 -2.67
C THR A 1 31.85 2.68 -1.99
N PHE A 2 30.72 3.26 -2.43
CA PHE A 2 29.41 3.05 -1.82
C PHE A 2 28.87 1.69 -2.27
N THR A 3 28.81 0.72 -1.36
CA THR A 3 28.25 -0.61 -1.64
C THR A 3 26.74 -0.53 -1.62
N THR A 4 26.11 -0.59 -2.80
CA THR A 4 24.66 -0.74 -2.96
C THR A 4 24.24 -2.10 -2.42
N ARG A 5 23.61 -2.12 -1.24
CA ARG A 5 23.07 -3.33 -0.62
C ARG A 5 22.04 -3.95 -1.56
N THR A 6 22.27 -5.22 -1.89
CA THR A 6 21.52 -6.09 -2.80
C THR A 6 20.04 -5.76 -2.90
N GLN A 7 19.68 -5.28 -4.09
CA GLN A 7 18.35 -5.20 -4.67
C GLN A 7 17.63 -6.54 -4.41
N GLY A 8 16.69 -6.55 -3.45
CA GLY A 8 15.75 -7.66 -3.33
C GLY A 8 15.05 -7.84 -4.67
N ASN A 9 14.74 -9.06 -5.05
CA ASN A 9 14.24 -9.39 -6.38
C ASN A 9 12.90 -8.67 -6.66
N TRP A 10 12.94 -7.48 -7.26
CA TRP A 10 11.76 -6.71 -7.65
C TRP A 10 11.06 -7.29 -8.89
N LYS A 11 11.49 -8.47 -9.38
CA LYS A 11 10.93 -9.15 -10.56
C LYS A 11 9.42 -9.44 -10.50
N ASN A 12 8.77 -9.20 -9.36
CA ASN A 12 7.33 -9.34 -9.18
C ASN A 12 6.68 -8.06 -8.61
N LEU A 13 7.41 -6.94 -8.58
CA LEU A 13 6.86 -5.66 -8.14
C LEU A 13 6.09 -5.04 -9.30
N PHE A 14 4.79 -4.88 -9.06
CA PHE A 14 3.91 -4.10 -9.89
C PHE A 14 3.35 -2.96 -9.06
N ILE A 15 3.47 -1.74 -9.56
CA ILE A 15 2.87 -0.54 -8.97
C ILE A 15 2.11 0.16 -10.07
N TYR A 16 0.85 0.47 -9.82
CA TYR A 16 0.02 1.19 -10.77
C TYR A 16 -0.79 2.23 -10.03
N CYS A 17 -0.58 3.50 -10.38
CA CYS A 17 -1.27 4.61 -9.76
C CYS A 17 -1.96 5.47 -10.81
N GLU A 18 -3.20 5.85 -10.51
CA GLU A 18 -4.05 6.66 -11.37
C GLU A 18 -4.77 7.76 -10.59
N ALA A 19 -5.13 8.83 -11.29
CA ALA A 19 -6.03 9.87 -10.82
C ALA A 19 -7.36 9.74 -11.56
N ASN A 20 -8.44 9.46 -10.83
CA ASN A 20 -9.80 9.51 -11.34
C ASN A 20 -10.41 10.88 -11.01
N THR A 21 -10.47 11.74 -12.01
CA THR A 21 -10.97 13.12 -11.92
C THR A 21 -12.29 13.24 -12.72
N ASP A 22 -12.96 14.38 -12.59
CA ASP A 22 -14.14 14.69 -13.42
C ASP A 22 -13.77 14.84 -14.92
N HIS A 23 -12.49 14.98 -15.24
CA HIS A 23 -11.96 15.12 -16.60
C HIS A 23 -11.47 13.80 -17.20
N GLY A 24 -11.47 12.71 -16.42
CA GLY A 24 -11.02 11.40 -16.87
C GLY A 24 -10.12 10.68 -15.87
N VAL A 25 -9.62 9.52 -16.31
CA VAL A 25 -8.68 8.68 -15.56
C VAL A 25 -7.29 8.84 -16.17
N PHE A 26 -6.33 9.27 -15.35
CA PHE A 26 -4.98 9.61 -15.78
C PHE A 26 -3.95 8.75 -15.04
N VAL A 27 -3.02 8.13 -15.79
CA VAL A 27 -1.95 7.34 -15.19
C VAL A 27 -0.87 8.25 -14.62
N LEU A 28 -0.56 8.07 -13.34
CA LEU A 28 0.41 8.89 -12.62
C LEU A 28 1.77 8.20 -12.52
N TYR A 29 1.77 6.90 -12.26
CA TYR A 29 2.99 6.15 -12.00
C TYR A 29 2.77 4.67 -12.27
N HIS A 30 3.72 4.07 -13.01
CA HIS A 30 3.65 2.67 -13.39
C HIS A 30 5.03 2.03 -13.27
N VAL A 31 5.05 0.89 -12.56
CA VAL A 31 6.20 0.01 -12.42
C VAL A 31 5.75 -1.40 -12.76
N HIS A 32 6.49 -2.07 -13.64
CA HIS A 32 6.30 -3.48 -13.95
C HIS A 32 7.64 -4.21 -13.79
N ASP A 33 7.63 -5.33 -13.06
CA ASP A 33 8.82 -6.11 -12.67
C ASP A 33 9.95 -5.26 -12.06
N GLY A 34 9.57 -4.22 -11.31
CA GLY A 34 10.51 -3.30 -10.68
C GLY A 34 11.15 -2.27 -11.62
N VAL A 35 10.71 -2.20 -12.88
CA VAL A 35 11.15 -1.20 -13.87
C VAL A 35 10.09 -0.11 -14.02
N GLU A 36 10.49 1.15 -13.95
CA GLU A 36 9.62 2.31 -14.16
C GLU A 36 9.30 2.50 -15.65
N PHE A 37 8.03 2.74 -15.98
CA PHE A 37 7.56 2.98 -17.36
C PHE A 37 7.06 4.43 -17.49
N PRO A 38 7.96 5.41 -17.65
CA PRO A 38 7.59 6.83 -17.70
C PRO A 38 6.69 7.16 -18.89
N ASP A 39 6.82 6.45 -20.01
CA ASP A 39 6.01 6.69 -21.22
C ASP A 39 4.52 6.36 -21.04
N SER A 40 4.17 5.65 -19.97
CA SER A 40 2.77 5.38 -19.62
C SER A 40 2.12 6.48 -18.78
N GLN A 41 2.90 7.45 -18.31
CA GLN A 41 2.39 8.60 -17.57
C GLN A 41 1.62 9.52 -18.50
N ASP A 42 0.47 10.00 -18.03
CA ASP A 42 -0.35 10.93 -18.78
C ASP A 42 0.30 12.31 -18.91
N ASP A 43 0.17 12.94 -20.07
CA ASP A 43 0.73 14.26 -20.39
C ASP A 43 0.28 15.34 -19.40
N GLN A 44 -0.94 15.26 -18.86
CA GLN A 44 -1.45 16.20 -17.84
C GLN A 44 -0.57 16.21 -16.57
N PHE A 45 0.06 15.08 -16.26
CA PHE A 45 0.87 14.85 -15.08
C PHE A 45 2.38 14.74 -15.39
N SER A 46 2.76 14.88 -16.66
CA SER A 46 4.15 14.82 -17.11
C SER A 46 5.04 15.81 -16.37
N GLY A 47 6.12 15.30 -15.78
CA GLY A 47 7.08 16.08 -14.99
C GLY A 47 6.50 16.67 -13.69
N ARG A 48 5.28 16.29 -13.30
CA ARG A 48 4.62 16.74 -12.06
C ARG A 48 4.64 15.69 -10.97
N VAL A 49 4.74 14.40 -11.33
CA VAL A 49 4.75 13.26 -10.42
C VAL A 49 6.18 12.73 -10.25
N GLN A 50 6.62 12.53 -9.01
CA GLN A 50 7.92 11.94 -8.68
C GLN A 50 7.76 10.88 -7.60
N SER A 51 8.46 9.75 -7.72
CA SER A 51 8.49 8.70 -6.69
C SER A 51 9.71 8.84 -5.77
N ASP A 52 9.51 8.63 -4.48
CA ASP A 52 10.60 8.58 -3.49
C ASP A 52 11.20 7.17 -3.46
N LYS A 53 12.34 7.01 -4.14
CA LYS A 53 13.01 5.72 -4.31
C LYS A 53 13.63 5.18 -3.02
N ASP A 54 13.97 6.06 -2.08
CA ASP A 54 14.54 5.65 -0.80
C ASP A 54 13.45 5.09 0.11
N VAL A 55 12.28 5.72 0.14
CA VAL A 55 11.11 5.22 0.87
C VAL A 55 10.60 3.90 0.26
N LEU A 56 10.65 3.74 -1.07
CA LEU A 56 10.35 2.48 -1.75
C LEU A 56 11.22 1.32 -1.23
N ARG A 57 12.52 1.55 -1.00
CA ARG A 57 13.44 0.52 -0.47
C ARG A 57 13.07 0.03 0.94
N GLU A 58 12.37 0.85 1.71
CA GLU A 58 11.88 0.55 3.05
C GLU A 58 10.52 -0.19 3.05
N GLY A 59 9.95 -0.46 1.87
CA GLY A 59 8.62 -1.05 1.75
C GLY A 59 7.51 -0.03 2.03
N ARG A 60 7.64 1.18 1.53
CA ARG A 60 6.60 2.21 1.55
C ARG A 60 6.63 2.92 0.20
N ILE A 61 5.49 3.32 -0.35
CA ILE A 61 5.49 4.15 -1.56
C ILE A 61 5.14 5.58 -1.19
N ARG A 62 5.88 6.54 -1.73
CA ARG A 62 5.55 7.96 -1.65
C ARG A 62 5.61 8.57 -3.05
N LEU A 63 4.46 9.02 -3.53
CA LEU A 63 4.35 9.78 -4.77
C LEU A 63 4.18 11.26 -4.45
N HIS A 64 4.97 12.11 -5.09
CA HIS A 64 4.91 13.55 -4.97
C HIS A 64 4.26 14.16 -6.20
N VAL A 65 3.08 14.78 -6.06
CA VAL A 65 2.37 15.50 -7.14
C VAL A 65 2.54 17.01 -6.96
N SER A 66 3.11 17.66 -7.96
CA SER A 66 3.45 19.09 -7.95
C SER A 66 2.58 19.93 -8.91
N ARG A 67 2.61 21.25 -8.72
CA ARG A 67 1.92 22.25 -9.58
C ARG A 67 0.43 21.95 -9.76
N LEU A 68 -0.27 21.75 -8.65
CA LEU A 68 -1.70 21.44 -8.65
C LEU A 68 -2.55 22.49 -9.35
N ARG A 69 -3.61 22.01 -9.98
CA ARG A 69 -4.69 22.74 -10.63
C ARG A 69 -6.01 22.24 -10.05
N THR A 70 -7.05 23.06 -10.15
CA THR A 70 -8.42 22.67 -9.71
C THR A 70 -8.90 21.41 -10.43
N GLU A 71 -8.48 21.25 -11.69
CA GLU A 71 -8.70 20.10 -12.58
C GLU A 71 -8.15 18.78 -12.03
N ASP A 72 -7.13 18.85 -11.17
CA ASP A 72 -6.51 17.66 -10.60
C ASP A 72 -7.29 17.09 -9.41
N SER A 73 -8.40 17.75 -9.02
CA SER A 73 -9.31 17.26 -7.98
C SER A 73 -9.92 15.93 -8.41
N GLY A 74 -9.90 14.95 -7.50
CA GLY A 74 -10.33 13.60 -7.84
C GLY A 74 -9.92 12.57 -6.81
N LEU A 75 -10.17 11.31 -7.13
CA LEU A 75 -9.74 10.15 -6.35
C LEU A 75 -8.45 9.59 -6.95
N TYR A 76 -7.39 9.62 -6.15
CA TYR A 76 -6.08 9.07 -6.49
C TYR A 76 -6.02 7.66 -5.94
N LEU A 77 -5.70 6.70 -6.80
CA LEU A 77 -5.64 5.28 -6.50
C LEU A 77 -4.23 4.78 -6.80
N CYS A 78 -3.74 3.88 -5.96
CA CYS A 78 -2.44 3.25 -6.12
C CYS A 78 -2.55 1.79 -5.70
N ASP A 79 -2.31 0.92 -6.65
CA ASP A 79 -2.27 -0.52 -6.46
C ASP A 79 -0.82 -0.98 -6.47
N VAL A 80 -0.48 -1.82 -5.50
CA VAL A 80 0.84 -2.42 -5.36
C VAL A 80 0.65 -3.93 -5.26
N LYS A 81 1.28 -4.65 -6.18
CA LYS A 81 1.41 -6.10 -6.11
C LYS A 81 2.88 -6.47 -5.96
N THR A 82 3.11 -7.43 -5.07
CA THR A 82 4.39 -8.07 -4.83
C THR A 82 4.19 -9.58 -4.88
N GLU A 83 5.28 -10.35 -4.83
CA GLU A 83 5.19 -11.81 -4.68
C GLU A 83 4.42 -12.23 -3.41
N ASP A 84 4.49 -11.42 -2.36
CA ASP A 84 3.93 -11.74 -1.05
C ASP A 84 2.47 -11.30 -0.88
N GLY A 85 1.94 -10.46 -1.77
CA GLY A 85 0.56 -9.97 -1.68
C GLY A 85 0.28 -8.70 -2.46
N PHE A 86 -0.96 -8.22 -2.33
CA PHE A 86 -1.49 -7.00 -2.94
C PHE A 86 -1.91 -6.01 -1.86
N ASN A 87 -1.66 -4.72 -2.09
CA ASN A 87 -2.11 -3.62 -1.26
C ASN A 87 -2.60 -2.48 -2.16
N SER A 88 -3.63 -1.76 -1.73
CA SER A 88 -4.19 -0.63 -2.46
C SER A 88 -4.32 0.58 -1.53
N GLY A 89 -4.08 1.76 -2.07
CA GLY A 89 -4.16 3.01 -1.37
C GLY A 89 -4.96 4.01 -2.15
N ARG A 90 -5.84 4.73 -1.46
CA ARG A 90 -6.70 5.75 -2.06
C ARG A 90 -6.64 7.07 -1.31
N CYS A 91 -6.71 8.15 -2.05
CA CYS A 91 -6.67 9.52 -1.54
C CYS A 91 -7.66 10.38 -2.32
N ARG A 92 -8.57 11.06 -1.63
CA ARG A 92 -9.40 12.07 -2.29
C ARG A 92 -8.71 13.43 -2.19
N LEU A 93 -8.36 13.98 -3.35
CA LEU A 93 -7.79 15.30 -3.48
C LEU A 93 -8.88 16.29 -3.88
N ASN A 94 -9.02 17.36 -3.11
CA ASN A 94 -9.87 18.49 -3.48
C ASN A 94 -8.99 19.75 -3.54
N VAL A 95 -8.80 20.28 -4.73
CA VAL A 95 -8.02 21.49 -4.97
C VAL A 95 -9.00 22.65 -5.14
N THR A 96 -9.18 23.42 -4.07
CA THR A 96 -9.93 24.68 -4.13
C THR A 96 -8.97 25.85 -4.33
N ALA A 97 -9.43 26.89 -5.02
CA ALA A 97 -8.75 28.18 -4.94
C ALA A 97 -8.79 28.66 -3.49
N ALA A 98 -7.68 29.16 -2.97
CA ALA A 98 -7.57 29.51 -1.56
C ALA A 98 -8.58 30.62 -1.18
N ALA A 99 -9.55 30.25 -0.34
CA ALA A 99 -10.25 31.14 0.58
C ALA A 99 -10.06 30.55 1.99
N ASP A 100 -9.65 31.40 2.92
CA ASP A 100 -9.15 31.05 4.26
C ASP A 100 -10.27 30.48 5.17
N GLN A 101 -10.23 29.20 5.58
CA GLN A 101 -11.18 28.63 6.57
C GLN A 101 -10.55 27.51 7.43
N ILE A 102 -10.73 27.63 8.75
CA ILE A 102 -10.39 26.68 9.83
C ILE A 102 -11.58 25.75 10.11
N GLN A 103 -11.35 24.45 10.41
CA GLN A 103 -12.39 23.57 10.95
C GLN A 103 -11.88 22.57 12.02
N THR A 104 -12.69 22.39 13.08
CA THR A 104 -12.49 21.51 14.25
C THR A 104 -13.41 20.28 14.16
N GLN A 105 -12.97 19.09 14.58
CA GLN A 105 -13.79 17.86 14.74
C GLN A 105 -13.48 17.12 16.07
N ILE A 106 -14.47 16.39 16.61
CA ILE A 106 -14.45 15.56 17.85
C ILE A 106 -14.92 14.11 17.53
N PRO A 107 -14.36 13.04 18.13
CA PRO A 107 -14.90 11.66 18.06
C PRO A 107 -15.17 10.98 19.43
N THR A 108 -16.08 9.98 19.46
CA THR A 108 -16.41 9.12 20.65
C THR A 108 -16.61 7.64 20.23
N LEU A 109 -16.24 6.65 21.08
CA LEU A 109 -16.30 5.18 20.83
C LEU A 109 -16.57 4.35 22.12
N THR A 110 -17.25 3.19 22.03
CA THR A 110 -17.41 2.16 23.11
C THR A 110 -17.58 0.72 22.54
N PRO A 111 -17.16 -0.37 23.24
CA PRO A 111 -17.53 -1.78 22.91
C PRO A 111 -17.88 -2.72 24.12
N GLU A 112 -18.44 -3.93 23.86
CA GLU A 112 -18.69 -5.05 24.82
C GLU A 112 -18.62 -6.47 24.14
N PRO A 113 -18.24 -7.58 24.85
CA PRO A 113 -18.40 -8.97 24.36
C PRO A 113 -18.80 -10.08 25.39
N GLU A 114 -19.34 -11.24 24.97
CA GLU A 114 -19.54 -12.47 25.81
C GLU A 114 -19.40 -13.83 25.03
N ARG A 115 -19.12 -14.96 25.73
CA ARG A 115 -18.45 -16.21 25.23
C ARG A 115 -19.14 -17.54 25.67
N GLY A 116 -19.11 -18.63 24.86
CA GLY A 116 -19.29 -20.06 25.28
C GLY A 116 -19.16 -21.08 24.11
N ARG A 117 -18.23 -22.08 24.02
CA ARG A 117 -17.82 -23.26 24.85
C ARG A 117 -18.95 -24.32 24.87
N TRP A 118 -18.88 -25.52 24.25
CA TRP A 118 -18.39 -26.80 24.81
C TRP A 118 -18.34 -27.95 23.77
N ILE A 119 -18.61 -27.68 22.48
CA ILE A 119 -18.79 -28.69 21.38
C ILE A 119 -17.48 -29.45 21.03
N ILE A 120 -16.46 -29.34 21.86
CA ILE A 120 -15.05 -29.43 21.48
C ILE A 120 -14.42 -30.80 21.81
N ILE A 121 -14.84 -31.57 22.81
CA ILE A 121 -13.87 -32.45 23.53
C ILE A 121 -13.44 -33.76 22.84
N ILE A 122 -14.20 -34.38 21.94
CA ILE A 122 -13.98 -35.82 21.55
C ILE A 122 -13.27 -36.00 20.20
N ILE A 123 -13.33 -35.03 19.30
CA ILE A 123 -12.65 -35.08 17.99
C ILE A 123 -11.11 -34.89 18.13
N PHE A 124 -10.66 -34.72 19.38
CA PHE A 124 -9.32 -34.30 19.82
C PHE A 124 -8.21 -35.36 19.79
N MET A 125 -8.46 -36.67 19.62
CA MET A 125 -7.41 -37.66 20.00
C MET A 125 -6.59 -38.25 18.84
N THR A 126 -7.16 -38.55 17.67
CA THR A 126 -6.44 -39.25 16.56
C THR A 126 -6.08 -38.34 15.40
N LEU A 127 -6.87 -37.28 15.17
CA LEU A 127 -6.49 -36.14 14.33
C LEU A 127 -5.24 -35.43 14.86
N GLY A 128 -4.93 -35.54 16.17
CA GLY A 128 -3.87 -34.80 16.84
C GLY A 128 -2.44 -35.16 16.42
N LEU A 129 -2.13 -36.43 16.15
CA LEU A 129 -0.73 -36.83 15.90
C LEU A 129 -0.29 -36.53 14.45
N ILE A 130 -1.17 -36.81 13.48
CA ILE A 130 -0.94 -36.50 12.07
C ILE A 130 -1.01 -34.99 11.85
N ALA A 131 -1.94 -34.29 12.52
CA ALA A 131 -1.90 -32.83 12.57
C ALA A 131 -0.58 -32.35 13.18
N ALA A 132 -0.07 -32.94 14.26
CA ALA A 132 1.17 -32.49 14.89
C ALA A 132 2.40 -32.56 13.97
N LEU A 133 2.58 -33.64 13.19
CA LEU A 133 3.71 -33.76 12.27
C LEU A 133 3.56 -32.87 11.03
N MET A 134 2.34 -32.80 10.47
CA MET A 134 2.05 -31.86 9.37
C MET A 134 2.21 -30.42 9.83
N VAL A 135 1.80 -30.11 11.05
CA VAL A 135 1.98 -28.80 11.69
C VAL A 135 3.45 -28.53 11.95
N LEU A 136 4.28 -29.49 12.37
CA LEU A 136 5.71 -29.24 12.54
C LEU A 136 6.40 -28.92 11.20
N ILE A 137 6.07 -29.63 10.12
CA ILE A 137 6.58 -29.34 8.77
C ILE A 137 6.05 -27.98 8.26
N ILE A 138 4.76 -27.71 8.45
CA ILE A 138 4.17 -26.40 8.13
C ILE A 138 4.79 -25.31 9.00
N ILE A 139 5.11 -25.56 10.27
CA ILE A 139 5.82 -24.64 11.16
C ILE A 139 7.23 -24.42 10.66
N LEU A 140 7.94 -25.43 10.18
CA LEU A 140 9.28 -25.25 9.63
C LEU A 140 9.23 -24.47 8.31
N ILE A 141 8.27 -24.75 7.43
CA ILE A 141 8.05 -24.02 6.17
C ILE A 141 7.61 -22.59 6.45
N ILE A 142 6.66 -22.38 7.37
CA ILE A 142 6.21 -21.06 7.80
C ILE A 142 7.34 -20.33 8.49
N TRP A 143 8.08 -20.96 9.40
CA TRP A 143 9.21 -20.37 10.09
C TRP A 143 10.29 -19.97 9.09
N PHE A 144 10.58 -20.80 8.09
CA PHE A 144 11.51 -20.46 7.02
C PHE A 144 10.98 -19.32 6.12
N ARG A 145 9.69 -19.35 5.75
CA ARG A 145 9.02 -18.26 4.99
C ARG A 145 8.81 -16.98 5.80
N ASN A 146 8.84 -17.06 7.13
CA ASN A 146 8.65 -15.96 8.06
C ASN A 146 9.99 -15.36 8.52
N ASN A 147 11.04 -16.17 8.61
CA ASN A 147 12.41 -15.70 8.82
C ASN A 147 13.03 -15.15 7.55
N ARG A 148 12.43 -15.39 6.38
CA ARG A 148 12.61 -14.48 5.24
C ARG A 148 11.95 -13.16 5.64
N PRO A 149 12.71 -12.04 5.76
CA PRO A 149 12.11 -10.75 6.07
C PRO A 149 11.14 -10.40 4.95
N LYS A 150 9.83 -10.55 5.22
CA LYS A 150 8.77 -10.25 4.27
C LYS A 150 8.77 -8.74 4.01
N LYS A 151 8.96 -8.35 2.75
CA LYS A 151 8.97 -6.94 2.35
C LYS A 151 7.61 -6.58 1.77
N TYR A 152 6.65 -6.36 2.66
CA TYR A 152 5.38 -5.77 2.27
C TYR A 152 5.53 -4.26 2.13
N ILE A 153 4.81 -3.69 1.15
CA ILE A 153 4.56 -2.26 1.17
C ILE A 153 3.59 -1.98 2.32
N LYS A 154 4.13 -1.55 3.46
CA LYS A 154 3.39 -1.34 4.70
C LYS A 154 2.37 -0.22 4.55
N ASN A 155 2.76 0.87 3.87
CA ASN A 155 1.92 2.05 3.67
C ASN A 155 2.11 2.63 2.26
N ILE A 156 1.01 3.15 1.70
CA ILE A 156 0.98 3.93 0.46
C ILE A 156 0.68 5.38 0.85
N ILE A 157 1.59 6.29 0.50
CA ILE A 157 1.48 7.71 0.81
C ILE A 157 1.46 8.48 -0.51
N ILE A 158 0.43 9.28 -0.72
CA ILE A 158 0.38 10.21 -1.84
C ILE A 158 0.59 11.59 -1.24
N GLN A 159 1.76 12.16 -1.47
CA GLN A 159 2.05 13.52 -1.08
C GLN A 159 1.68 14.45 -2.23
N VAL A 160 0.89 15.45 -1.90
CA VAL A 160 0.57 16.50 -2.83
C VAL A 160 1.23 17.77 -2.32
N SER A 161 2.03 18.42 -3.16
CA SER A 161 2.92 19.55 -2.82
C SER A 161 2.29 20.70 -2.02
N GLN A 162 0.95 20.75 -1.93
CA GLN A 162 0.18 21.80 -1.28
C GLN A 162 -0.86 21.28 -0.25
N LEU A 163 -0.91 19.97 0.02
CA LEU A 163 -1.79 19.37 1.04
C LEU A 163 -1.00 18.49 2.03
N ARG A 164 -1.58 18.20 3.20
CA ARG A 164 -1.05 17.16 4.12
C ARG A 164 -0.95 15.82 3.38
N HIS A 165 -0.05 14.95 3.85
CA HIS A 165 0.10 13.59 3.34
C HIS A 165 -1.25 12.89 3.29
N CYS A 166 -1.66 12.46 2.10
CA CYS A 166 -2.74 11.52 1.99
C CYS A 166 -2.18 10.15 2.37
N ALA A 167 -2.59 9.66 3.54
CA ALA A 167 -2.35 8.27 3.93
C ALA A 167 -3.47 7.40 3.36
N ALA A 168 -3.10 6.28 2.75
CA ALA A 168 -4.05 5.21 2.46
C ALA A 168 -4.61 4.67 3.79
N HIS A 169 -5.93 4.79 3.99
CA HIS A 169 -6.63 4.04 5.04
C HIS A 169 -6.93 2.62 4.50
N ILE A 170 -6.43 1.62 5.21
CA ILE A 170 -6.65 0.18 4.99
C ILE A 170 -7.86 -0.26 5.82
#